data_AF-A0A1M5A8V4-F1
#
_entry.id   AF-A0A1M5A8V4-F1
#
_cell.length_a   1.000
_cell.length_b   1.000
_cell.length_c   1.000
_cell.angle_alpha   90.00
_cell.angle_beta   90.00
_cell.angle_gamma   90.00
#
_symmetry.space_group_name_H-M   'P 1'
#
loop_
_entity.id
_entity.type
_entity.pdbx_description
1 polymer ?
#
loop_
_entity_poly.entity_id
_entity_poly.type
_entity_poly.pdbx_seq_one_letter_code
_entity_poly.pdbx_strand_id
1 'polypeptide(L)'
;MNYIGLDYGLSKTGIAISNSILKIATIKGTVNTNKLLSTLKNEIYTEGDAFVVGLPISMSGRFSKQTFETIDFSLKLKNLFKSDIFLIDERLTTQQSYSMTKNFLNSKKAKKAKDQNSALLILQKFLDNPKLGIKLEAEDVYSINNIDSNSILINNIIIKNSSIYNKADIYTKNPFVFWWYFKRNKKSTTLLEDLKEEYDVLISKSSFSIKYKKLIKIN
;
A
#
# COMPACT_ATOMS: atom_id res chain seq x y z
N MET A 1 8.51 15.90 -14.21
CA MET A 1 7.96 14.71 -13.54
C MET A 1 6.54 15.04 -13.11
N ASN A 2 5.53 14.48 -13.79
CA ASN A 2 4.14 14.64 -13.38
C ASN A 2 3.68 13.40 -12.59
N TYR A 3 2.58 13.56 -11.87
CA TYR A 3 1.97 12.48 -11.11
C TYR A 3 0.60 12.13 -11.68
N ILE A 4 0.32 10.83 -11.75
CA ILE A 4 -0.95 10.26 -12.19
C ILE A 4 -1.60 9.58 -10.98
N GLY A 5 -2.73 10.12 -10.53
CA GLY A 5 -3.53 9.60 -9.43
C GLY A 5 -4.51 8.54 -9.89
N LEU A 6 -4.59 7.42 -9.19
CA LEU A 6 -5.49 6.30 -9.50
C LEU A 6 -6.30 5.89 -8.27
N ASP A 7 -7.62 5.86 -8.42
CA ASP A 7 -8.55 5.18 -7.51
C ASP A 7 -8.93 3.84 -8.13
N TYR A 8 -8.18 2.79 -7.77
CA TYR A 8 -8.28 1.48 -8.42
C TYR A 8 -9.45 0.66 -7.89
N GLY A 9 -10.47 0.49 -8.72
CA GLY A 9 -11.56 -0.46 -8.51
C GLY A 9 -11.51 -1.62 -9.49
N LEU A 10 -12.14 -2.75 -9.15
CA LEU A 10 -12.16 -3.94 -10.03
C LEU A 10 -12.95 -3.71 -11.33
N SER A 11 -14.01 -2.89 -11.27
CA SER A 11 -14.85 -2.59 -12.44
C SER A 11 -14.42 -1.30 -13.16
N LYS A 12 -14.20 -0.24 -12.39
CA LYS A 12 -13.84 1.09 -12.89
C LYS A 12 -12.69 1.66 -12.07
N THR A 13 -11.87 2.48 -12.72
CA THR A 13 -10.77 3.19 -12.10
C THR A 13 -10.88 4.68 -12.41
N GLY A 14 -10.87 5.50 -11.36
CA GLY A 14 -10.78 6.95 -11.48
C GLY A 14 -9.33 7.37 -11.77
N ILE A 15 -9.17 8.41 -12.57
CA ILE A 15 -7.87 8.95 -12.98
C ILE A 15 -7.82 10.45 -12.72
N ALA A 16 -6.75 10.88 -12.06
CA ALA A 16 -6.37 12.29 -11.92
C ALA A 16 -4.95 12.50 -12.44
N ILE A 17 -4.63 13.71 -12.85
CA ILE A 17 -3.31 14.12 -13.28
C ILE A 17 -2.89 15.38 -12.53
N SER A 18 -1.60 15.61 -12.38
CA SER A 18 -1.09 16.82 -11.72
C SER A 18 -0.37 17.73 -12.69
N ASN A 19 -0.47 19.05 -12.48
CA ASN A 19 0.53 19.98 -12.99
C ASN A 19 1.71 20.04 -12.01
N SER A 20 2.90 19.63 -12.45
CA SER A 20 4.10 19.54 -11.61
C SER A 20 4.60 20.88 -11.07
N ILE A 21 4.28 22.00 -11.73
CA ILE A 21 4.66 23.36 -11.29
C ILE A 21 3.72 23.83 -10.19
N LEU A 22 2.40 23.65 -10.39
CA LEU A 22 1.38 24.18 -9.47
C LEU A 22 1.07 23.22 -8.30
N LYS A 23 1.45 21.94 -8.39
CA LYS A 23 1.10 20.88 -7.44
C LYS A 23 -0.41 20.74 -7.22
N ILE A 24 -1.18 20.98 -8.28
CA ILE A 24 -2.64 20.85 -8.29
C ILE A 24 -3.01 19.60 -9.06
N ALA A 25 -3.84 18.76 -8.45
CA ALA A 25 -4.48 17.62 -9.09
C ALA A 25 -5.71 18.09 -9.88
N THR A 26 -5.96 17.47 -11.04
CA THR A 26 -7.17 17.67 -11.84
C THR A 26 -7.73 16.32 -12.27
N ILE A 27 -9.06 16.24 -12.38
CA ILE A 27 -9.75 15.02 -12.80
C ILE A 27 -9.51 14.83 -14.30
N LYS A 28 -9.01 13.65 -14.68
CA LYS A 28 -8.91 13.25 -16.08
C LYS A 28 -10.15 12.47 -16.52
N GLY A 29 -10.72 11.66 -15.63
CA GLY A 29 -11.95 10.93 -15.87
C GLY A 29 -11.96 9.56 -15.19
N THR A 30 -12.92 8.71 -15.57
CA THR A 30 -13.05 7.34 -15.07
C THR A 30 -13.15 6.39 -16.25
N VAL A 31 -12.41 5.29 -16.20
CA VAL A 31 -12.42 4.25 -17.24
C VAL A 31 -12.81 2.90 -16.67
N ASN A 32 -13.28 1.99 -17.52
CA ASN A 32 -13.38 0.58 -17.12
C ASN A 32 -11.96 0.04 -16.87
N THR A 33 -11.78 -0.69 -15.78
CA THR A 33 -10.45 -1.13 -15.33
C THR A 33 -9.75 -2.03 -16.35
N ASN A 34 -10.50 -2.77 -17.15
CA ASN A 34 -9.94 -3.57 -18.26
C ASN A 34 -9.31 -2.72 -19.39
N LYS A 35 -9.69 -1.45 -19.56
CA LYS A 35 -9.13 -0.50 -20.53
C LYS A 35 -8.07 0.42 -19.94
N LEU A 36 -7.87 0.39 -18.62
CA LEU A 36 -7.01 1.33 -17.91
C LEU A 36 -5.58 1.32 -18.44
N LEU A 37 -4.96 0.15 -18.60
CA LEU A 37 -3.56 0.07 -19.05
C LEU A 37 -3.38 0.65 -20.46
N SER A 38 -4.31 0.38 -21.39
CA SER A 38 -4.27 0.95 -22.73
C SER A 38 -4.48 2.48 -22.71
N THR A 39 -5.43 2.98 -21.92
CA THR A 39 -5.66 4.42 -21.79
C THR A 39 -4.44 5.12 -21.17
N LEU A 40 -3.85 4.55 -20.12
CA LEU A 40 -2.63 5.08 -19.52
C LEU A 40 -1.51 5.14 -20.57
N LYS A 41 -1.25 4.04 -21.27
CA LYS A 41 -0.15 3.95 -22.24
C LYS A 41 -0.31 4.87 -23.45
N ASN A 42 -1.53 5.00 -23.97
CA ASN A 42 -1.75 5.65 -25.26
C ASN A 42 -2.13 7.14 -25.12
N GLU A 43 -2.67 7.55 -23.98
CA GLU A 43 -3.34 8.87 -23.85
C GLU A 43 -2.86 9.73 -22.68
N ILE A 44 -2.20 9.16 -21.67
CA ILE A 44 -1.95 9.85 -20.39
C ILE A 44 -0.49 9.85 -19.99
N TYR A 45 0.14 8.68 -19.98
CA TYR A 45 1.48 8.50 -19.48
C TYR A 45 2.53 9.13 -20.40
N THR A 46 3.44 9.89 -19.80
CA THR A 46 4.69 10.33 -20.43
C THR A 46 5.89 9.76 -19.66
N GLU A 47 6.99 9.49 -20.36
CA GLU A 47 8.21 9.00 -19.73
C GLU A 47 8.67 9.91 -18.59
N GLY A 48 8.97 9.31 -17.44
CA GLY A 48 9.32 10.04 -16.21
C GLY A 48 8.12 10.45 -15.35
N ASP A 49 6.89 10.09 -15.71
CA ASP A 49 5.74 10.23 -14.80
C ASP A 49 5.76 9.16 -13.70
N ALA A 50 5.22 9.51 -12.53
CA ALA A 50 5.04 8.60 -11.40
C ALA A 50 3.56 8.39 -11.10
N PHE A 51 3.20 7.22 -10.55
CA PHE A 51 1.83 6.91 -10.18
C PHE A 51 1.61 7.06 -8.69
N VAL A 52 0.45 7.60 -8.32
CA VAL A 52 -0.05 7.68 -6.94
C VAL A 52 -1.34 6.86 -6.90
N VAL A 53 -1.29 5.68 -6.29
CA VAL A 53 -2.41 4.75 -6.25
C VAL A 53 -2.98 4.74 -4.84
N GLY A 54 -4.28 4.92 -4.73
CA GLY A 54 -4.92 4.76 -3.44
C GLY A 54 -4.88 3.30 -2.98
N LEU A 55 -4.57 3.10 -1.70
CA LEU A 55 -4.46 1.82 -1.03
C LEU A 55 -5.67 1.67 -0.11
N PRO A 56 -6.62 0.79 -0.44
CA PRO A 56 -7.80 0.59 0.38
C PRO A 56 -7.40 -0.15 1.65
N ILE A 57 -7.55 0.51 2.79
CA ILE A 57 -7.31 -0.05 4.12
C ILE A 57 -8.62 0.06 4.89
N SER A 58 -9.00 -1.01 5.60
CA SER A 58 -10.21 -0.99 6.42
C SER A 58 -10.10 0.03 7.56
N MET A 59 -11.22 0.49 8.13
CA MET A 59 -11.20 1.46 9.24
C MET A 59 -10.43 0.95 10.47
N SER A 60 -10.36 -0.38 10.67
CA SER A 60 -9.55 -0.98 11.74
C SER A 60 -8.05 -0.95 11.45
N GLY A 61 -7.64 -0.60 10.22
CA GLY A 61 -6.24 -0.62 9.79
C GLY A 61 -5.79 -1.93 9.17
N ARG A 62 -6.67 -2.94 9.07
CA ARG A 62 -6.38 -4.23 8.43
C ARG A 62 -6.41 -4.12 6.91
N PHE A 63 -5.49 -4.83 6.25
CA PHE A 63 -5.53 -5.06 4.81
C PHE A 63 -6.61 -6.09 4.44
N SER A 64 -7.15 -5.95 3.23
CA SER A 64 -8.26 -6.75 2.71
C SER A 64 -7.90 -7.34 1.35
N LYS A 65 -8.79 -8.17 0.79
CA LYS A 65 -8.64 -8.68 -0.58
C LYS A 65 -8.41 -7.55 -1.60
N GLN A 66 -9.17 -6.46 -1.49
CA GLN A 66 -9.02 -5.30 -2.37
C GLN A 66 -7.62 -4.67 -2.27
N THR A 67 -7.04 -4.62 -1.06
CA THR A 67 -5.68 -4.12 -0.85
C THR A 67 -4.67 -4.91 -1.68
N PHE A 68 -4.80 -6.25 -1.72
CA PHE A 68 -3.90 -7.10 -2.49
C PHE A 68 -4.10 -6.95 -4.00
N GLU A 69 -5.34 -6.83 -4.47
CA GLU A 69 -5.64 -6.56 -5.89
C GLU A 69 -5.04 -5.22 -6.33
N THR A 70 -5.13 -4.19 -5.50
CA THR A 70 -4.49 -2.89 -5.74
C THR A 70 -2.97 -3.01 -5.81
N ILE A 71 -2.34 -3.76 -4.91
CA ILE A 71 -0.88 -3.96 -4.92
C ILE A 71 -0.46 -4.76 -6.16
N ASP A 72 -1.18 -5.82 -6.52
CA ASP A 72 -0.94 -6.59 -7.74
C ASP A 72 -1.00 -5.71 -8.99
N PHE A 73 -2.03 -4.87 -9.08
CA PHE A 73 -2.16 -3.92 -10.18
C PHE A 73 -1.03 -2.90 -10.19
N SER A 74 -0.65 -2.36 -9.03
CA SER A 74 0.45 -1.42 -8.87
C SER A 74 1.80 -2.01 -9.30
N LEU A 75 2.06 -3.28 -9.00
CA LEU A 75 3.24 -4.00 -9.48
C LEU A 75 3.21 -4.19 -11.00
N LYS A 76 2.04 -4.45 -11.59
CA LYS A 76 1.88 -4.49 -13.06
C LYS A 76 2.19 -3.13 -13.70
N LEU A 77 1.71 -2.03 -13.11
CA LEU A 77 2.05 -0.67 -13.56
C LEU A 77 3.56 -0.43 -13.50
N LYS A 78 4.19 -0.71 -12.36
CA LYS A 78 5.64 -0.56 -12.18
C LYS A 78 6.42 -1.34 -13.24
N ASN A 79 6.00 -2.58 -13.52
CA ASN A 79 6.67 -3.42 -14.51
C ASN A 79 6.49 -2.92 -15.95
N LEU A 80 5.30 -2.44 -16.30
CA LEU A 80 4.95 -2.00 -17.64
C LEU A 80 5.53 -0.62 -17.99
N PHE A 81 5.45 0.33 -17.05
CA PHE A 81 5.85 1.73 -17.27
C PHE A 81 7.24 2.04 -16.74
N LYS A 82 7.86 1.14 -15.95
CA LYS A 82 9.15 1.38 -15.28
C LYS A 82 9.16 2.65 -14.42
N SER A 83 7.99 3.01 -13.90
CA SER A 83 7.76 4.22 -13.11
C SER A 83 7.71 3.95 -11.62
N ASP A 84 8.02 4.99 -10.85
CA ASP A 84 7.77 5.02 -9.42
C ASP A 84 6.27 4.92 -9.14
N ILE A 85 5.92 4.12 -8.13
CA ILE A 85 4.56 3.97 -7.63
C ILE A 85 4.54 4.32 -6.15
N PHE A 86 3.65 5.22 -5.76
CA PHE A 86 3.39 5.60 -4.38
C PHE A 86 1.98 5.14 -3.99
N LEU A 87 1.89 4.40 -2.89
CA LEU A 87 0.63 3.95 -2.31
C LEU A 87 0.17 4.94 -1.24
N ILE A 88 -1.07 5.41 -1.34
CA ILE A 88 -1.67 6.35 -0.39
C ILE A 88 -2.80 5.69 0.37
N ASP A 89 -2.73 5.71 1.69
CA ASP A 89 -3.85 5.25 2.53
C ASP A 89 -5.14 6.02 2.22
N GLU A 90 -6.13 5.30 1.68
CA GLU A 90 -7.45 5.82 1.30
C GLU A 90 -8.41 5.97 2.48
N ARG A 91 -8.02 5.58 3.70
CA ARG A 91 -8.85 5.81 4.88
C ARG A 91 -9.12 7.30 4.97
N LEU A 92 -10.36 7.67 4.67
CA LEU A 92 -10.88 8.96 5.01
C LEU A 92 -10.94 8.97 6.52
N THR A 93 -10.00 9.69 7.15
CA THR A 93 -10.07 9.93 8.58
C THR A 93 -11.43 10.55 8.83
N THR A 94 -12.30 9.84 9.52
CA THR A 94 -13.65 10.31 9.86
C THR A 94 -13.57 11.69 10.52
N GLN A 95 -12.43 11.99 11.15
CA GLN A 95 -12.06 13.26 11.75
C GLN A 95 -11.82 14.41 10.75
N GLN A 96 -11.21 14.18 9.59
CA GLN A 96 -11.12 15.20 8.52
C GLN A 96 -12.45 15.42 7.81
N SER A 97 -13.26 14.35 7.63
CA SER A 97 -14.64 14.54 7.17
C SER A 97 -15.50 15.27 8.22
N TYR A 98 -15.26 15.09 9.51
CA TYR A 98 -16.03 15.80 10.54
C TYR A 98 -15.64 17.28 10.66
N SER A 99 -14.36 17.63 10.51
CA SER A 99 -13.90 19.03 10.61
C SER A 99 -14.23 19.84 9.36
N MET A 100 -14.10 19.28 8.15
CA MET A 100 -14.45 19.99 6.91
C MET A 100 -15.96 20.13 6.69
N THR A 101 -16.77 19.17 7.17
CA THR A 101 -18.24 19.18 6.93
C THR A 101 -19.02 19.97 7.98
N LYS A 102 -18.39 20.48 9.05
CA LYS A 102 -19.07 21.33 10.02
C LYS A 102 -19.53 22.67 9.43
N ASN A 103 -18.90 23.12 8.34
CA ASN A 103 -19.22 24.41 7.74
C ASN A 103 -19.98 24.35 6.40
N PHE A 104 -20.07 23.20 5.71
CA PHE A 104 -20.82 23.15 4.44
C PHE A 104 -21.43 21.77 4.15
N LEU A 105 -22.77 21.74 4.12
CA LEU A 105 -23.66 20.87 3.33
C LEU A 105 -23.91 19.40 3.79
N ASN A 106 -25.22 19.08 3.84
CA ASN A 106 -25.87 17.77 3.94
C ASN A 106 -25.00 16.54 3.58
N SER A 107 -24.95 15.56 4.49
CA SER A 107 -24.20 14.29 4.41
C SER A 107 -24.33 13.50 3.10
N LYS A 108 -25.48 13.58 2.41
CA LYS A 108 -25.67 12.99 1.06
C LYS A 108 -24.84 13.67 -0.03
N LYS A 109 -24.66 15.00 0.04
CA LYS A 109 -23.80 15.75 -0.90
C LYS A 109 -22.33 15.48 -0.62
N ALA A 110 -21.93 15.35 0.64
CA ALA A 110 -20.57 14.97 1.02
C ALA A 110 -20.20 13.55 0.52
N LYS A 111 -21.12 12.58 0.64
CA LYS A 111 -20.94 11.23 0.09
C LYS A 111 -20.89 11.23 -1.45
N LYS A 112 -21.76 12.01 -2.10
CA LYS A 112 -21.79 12.15 -3.57
C LYS A 112 -20.55 12.87 -4.13
N ALA A 113 -20.03 13.87 -3.42
CA ALA A 113 -18.78 14.57 -3.75
C ALA A 113 -17.53 13.69 -3.51
N LYS A 114 -17.56 12.85 -2.48
CA LYS A 114 -16.54 11.83 -2.20
C LYS A 114 -16.50 10.75 -3.29
N ASP A 115 -17.64 10.21 -3.69
CA ASP A 115 -17.72 9.13 -4.68
C ASP A 115 -17.36 9.59 -6.11
N GLN A 116 -17.42 10.90 -6.39
CA GLN A 116 -17.15 11.43 -7.73
C GLN A 116 -15.67 11.73 -7.99
N ASN A 117 -14.82 11.88 -6.96
CA ASN A 117 -13.48 12.44 -7.12
C ASN A 117 -12.36 11.77 -6.28
N SER A 118 -12.49 10.49 -5.91
CA SER A 118 -11.47 9.79 -5.09
C SER A 118 -10.04 9.91 -5.65
N ALA A 119 -9.85 9.71 -6.96
CA ALA A 119 -8.52 9.80 -7.59
C ALA A 119 -7.90 11.21 -7.46
N LEU A 120 -8.72 12.26 -7.54
CA LEU A 120 -8.31 13.64 -7.31
C LEU A 120 -7.85 13.82 -5.86
N LEU A 121 -8.64 13.32 -4.88
CA LEU A 121 -8.31 13.44 -3.46
C LEU A 121 -7.05 12.65 -3.10
N ILE A 122 -6.89 11.44 -3.62
CA ILE A 122 -5.69 10.62 -3.46
C ILE A 122 -4.47 11.38 -3.97
N LEU A 123 -4.55 11.93 -5.19
CA LEU A 123 -3.44 12.64 -5.81
C LEU A 123 -3.12 13.92 -5.05
N GLN A 124 -4.12 14.74 -4.72
CA GLN A 124 -3.92 15.98 -4.00
C GLN A 124 -3.30 15.73 -2.62
N LYS A 125 -3.78 14.72 -1.88
CA LYS A 125 -3.23 14.31 -0.59
C LYS A 125 -1.73 13.98 -0.68
N PHE A 126 -1.29 13.33 -1.76
CA PHE A 126 0.12 13.07 -2.00
C PHE A 126 0.89 14.34 -2.37
N LEU A 127 0.35 15.19 -3.25
CA LEU A 127 1.02 16.44 -3.67
C LEU A 127 1.22 17.40 -2.48
N ASP A 128 0.24 17.48 -1.59
CA ASP A 128 0.28 18.31 -0.37
C ASP A 128 1.33 17.79 0.63
N ASN A 129 1.44 16.46 0.77
CA ASN A 129 2.42 15.84 1.65
C ASN A 129 2.94 14.50 1.07
N PRO A 130 4.00 14.53 0.25
CA PRO A 130 4.54 13.33 -0.38
C PRO A 130 5.03 12.26 0.60
N LYS A 131 5.34 12.63 1.85
CA LYS A 131 5.76 11.68 2.90
C LYS A 131 4.65 10.70 3.30
N LEU A 132 3.40 10.99 2.96
CA LEU A 132 2.27 10.08 3.16
C LEU A 132 2.29 8.91 2.17
N GLY A 133 2.96 9.06 1.02
CA GLY A 133 3.07 8.02 0.01
C GLY A 133 4.07 6.96 0.42
N ILE A 134 3.63 5.71 0.49
CA ILE A 134 4.52 4.56 0.66
C ILE A 134 5.03 4.19 -0.73
N LYS A 135 6.33 4.40 -1.00
CA LYS A 135 6.93 3.96 -2.26
C LYS A 135 6.87 2.43 -2.35
N LEU A 136 6.26 1.90 -3.40
CA LEU A 136 6.15 0.47 -3.61
C LEU A 136 7.46 -0.07 -4.19
N GLU A 137 8.31 -0.59 -3.31
CA GLU A 137 9.60 -1.18 -3.65
C GLU A 137 9.64 -2.66 -3.28
N ALA A 138 10.49 -3.40 -4.02
CA ALA A 138 10.86 -4.73 -3.60
C ALA A 138 11.67 -4.64 -2.30
N GLU A 139 11.37 -5.56 -1.39
CA GLU A 139 12.06 -5.67 -0.10
C GLU A 139 13.04 -6.84 -0.12
N ASP A 140 14.12 -6.68 0.63
CA ASP A 140 15.11 -7.73 0.81
C ASP A 140 14.48 -9.01 1.39
N VAL A 141 14.87 -10.14 0.82
CA VAL A 141 14.46 -11.47 1.26
C VAL A 141 15.61 -12.10 2.03
N TYR A 142 15.35 -12.46 3.27
CA TYR A 142 16.35 -13.07 4.15
C TYR A 142 16.09 -14.57 4.29
N SER A 143 17.15 -15.32 4.54
CA SER A 143 17.05 -16.69 5.03
C SER A 143 17.62 -16.80 6.43
N ILE A 144 16.93 -17.60 7.23
CA ILE A 144 17.29 -17.88 8.62
C ILE A 144 17.59 -19.37 8.72
N ASN A 145 18.69 -19.70 9.38
CA ASN A 145 19.00 -21.06 9.80
C ASN A 145 18.17 -21.43 11.04
N ASN A 146 18.09 -22.73 11.39
CA ASN A 146 17.27 -23.26 12.49
C ASN A 146 17.10 -22.29 13.69
N ILE A 147 15.86 -21.85 13.90
CA ILE A 147 15.43 -21.18 15.13
C ILE A 147 14.79 -22.26 16.01
N ASP A 148 15.36 -22.43 17.20
CA ASP A 148 14.83 -23.35 18.21
C ASP A 148 13.91 -22.60 19.18
N SER A 149 12.76 -22.16 18.66
CA SER A 149 11.67 -21.58 19.43
C SER A 149 10.34 -21.83 18.73
N ASN A 150 9.28 -21.99 19.53
CA ASN A 150 7.91 -22.13 19.06
C ASN A 150 7.09 -20.81 19.15
N SER A 151 7.71 -19.72 19.61
CA SER A 151 7.08 -18.40 19.71
C SER A 151 7.95 -17.32 19.05
N ILE A 152 7.70 -17.09 17.77
CA ILE A 152 8.50 -16.18 16.93
C ILE A 152 7.62 -15.03 16.41
N LEU A 153 8.13 -13.81 16.44
CA LEU A 153 7.55 -12.66 15.76
C LEU A 153 8.46 -12.20 14.63
N ILE A 154 7.95 -12.24 13.39
CA ILE A 154 8.60 -11.64 12.22
C ILE A 154 8.02 -10.24 12.03
N ASN A 155 8.86 -9.22 12.16
CA ASN A 155 8.46 -7.82 12.12
C ASN A 155 9.02 -7.10 10.88
N ASN A 156 8.13 -6.76 9.96
CA ASN A 156 8.35 -5.85 8.83
C ASN A 156 9.51 -6.26 7.89
N ILE A 157 9.77 -7.56 7.78
CA ILE A 157 10.79 -8.16 6.91
C ILE A 157 10.22 -9.38 6.19
N ILE A 158 10.91 -9.80 5.13
CA ILE A 158 10.60 -11.02 4.41
C ILE A 158 11.61 -12.10 4.78
N ILE A 159 11.13 -13.20 5.35
CA ILE A 159 11.92 -14.41 5.58
C ILE A 159 11.46 -15.49 4.61
N LYS A 160 12.40 -16.10 3.89
CA LYS A 160 12.19 -17.29 3.05
C LYS A 160 12.65 -18.54 3.80
N ASN A 161 11.91 -18.91 4.85
CA ASN A 161 12.11 -20.17 5.56
C ASN A 161 10.75 -20.80 5.89
N SER A 162 10.45 -21.96 5.29
CA SER A 162 9.19 -22.66 5.48
C SER A 162 9.00 -23.25 6.86
N SER A 163 10.07 -23.67 7.54
CA SER A 163 9.98 -24.39 8.82
C SER A 163 9.53 -23.49 9.97
N ILE A 164 9.82 -22.19 9.90
CA ILE A 164 9.48 -21.24 10.97
C ILE A 164 8.05 -20.72 10.87
N TYR A 165 7.40 -20.78 9.69
CA TYR A 165 6.08 -20.14 9.51
C TYR A 165 4.98 -20.72 10.39
N ASN A 166 5.06 -22.00 10.74
CA ASN A 166 4.06 -22.62 11.62
C ASN A 166 4.23 -22.19 13.10
N LYS A 167 5.35 -21.55 13.41
CA LYS A 167 5.76 -21.12 14.76
C LYS A 167 5.84 -19.59 14.88
N ALA A 168 5.54 -18.88 13.80
CA ALA A 168 5.78 -17.45 13.68
C ALA A 168 4.50 -16.68 13.38
N ASP A 169 4.28 -15.60 14.13
CA ASP A 169 3.36 -14.55 13.73
C ASP A 169 4.10 -13.52 12.87
N ILE A 170 3.41 -12.97 11.89
CA ILE A 170 3.99 -12.01 10.95
C ILE A 170 3.27 -10.67 11.12
N TYR A 171 4.00 -9.68 11.61
CA TYR A 171 3.54 -8.30 11.74
C TYR A 171 4.22 -7.42 10.70
N THR A 172 3.44 -6.67 9.92
CA THR A 172 4.01 -5.70 8.98
C THR A 172 2.99 -4.62 8.64
N LYS A 173 3.46 -3.37 8.57
CA LYS A 173 2.71 -2.25 7.99
C LYS A 173 3.12 -1.96 6.55
N ASN A 174 4.19 -2.59 6.06
CA ASN A 174 4.65 -2.46 4.69
C ASN A 174 3.74 -3.26 3.74
N PRO A 175 3.06 -2.60 2.77
CA PRO A 175 2.16 -3.26 1.83
C PRO A 175 2.82 -4.36 1.00
N PHE A 176 4.06 -4.15 0.53
CA PHE A 176 4.79 -5.12 -0.26
C PHE A 176 5.13 -6.38 0.55
N VAL A 177 5.62 -6.22 1.79
CA VAL A 177 5.93 -7.35 2.69
C VAL A 177 4.66 -8.14 2.98
N PHE A 178 3.56 -7.47 3.30
CA PHE A 178 2.30 -8.14 3.57
C PHE A 178 1.83 -8.93 2.33
N TRP A 179 1.81 -8.28 1.17
CA TRP A 179 1.46 -8.90 -0.11
C TRP A 179 2.32 -10.13 -0.41
N TRP A 180 3.63 -10.07 -0.13
CA TRP A 180 4.55 -11.19 -0.36
C TRP A 180 4.17 -12.44 0.43
N TYR A 181 3.77 -12.28 1.69
CA TYR A 181 3.30 -13.37 2.55
C TYR A 181 1.92 -13.87 2.13
N PHE A 182 1.01 -12.96 1.81
CA PHE A 182 -0.33 -13.29 1.32
C PHE A 182 -0.28 -14.19 0.07
N LYS A 183 0.58 -13.86 -0.91
CA LYS A 183 0.78 -14.67 -2.13
C LYS A 183 1.31 -16.07 -1.87
N ARG A 184 1.80 -16.35 -0.67
CA ARG A 184 2.33 -17.65 -0.23
C ARG A 184 1.42 -18.34 0.80
N ASN A 185 0.16 -17.91 0.86
CA ASN A 185 -0.85 -18.41 1.81
C ASN A 185 -0.36 -18.32 3.27
N LYS A 186 0.39 -17.26 3.61
CA LYS A 186 0.82 -16.98 4.97
C LYS A 186 -0.02 -15.85 5.55
N LYS A 187 -0.50 -16.06 6.78
CA LYS A 187 -1.27 -15.07 7.52
C LYS A 187 -0.31 -14.03 8.08
N SER A 188 -0.70 -12.77 7.98
CA SER A 188 0.03 -11.64 8.55
C SER A 188 -0.99 -10.66 9.13
N THR A 189 -0.53 -9.75 9.98
CA THR A 189 -1.35 -8.67 10.54
C THR A 189 -0.64 -7.31 10.45
N THR A 190 -1.44 -6.25 10.37
CA THR A 190 -1.01 -4.86 10.46
C THR A 190 -1.19 -4.29 11.88
N LEU A 191 -1.81 -5.04 12.79
CA LEU A 191 -2.22 -4.58 14.11
C LEU A 191 -1.55 -5.36 15.23
N LEU A 192 -1.22 -4.65 16.30
CA LEU A 192 -0.59 -5.25 17.47
C LEU A 192 -1.57 -6.08 18.30
N GLU A 193 -2.87 -5.73 18.30
CA GLU A 193 -3.92 -6.48 19.01
C GLU A 193 -4.15 -7.90 18.48
N ASP A 194 -3.70 -8.19 17.25
CA ASP A 194 -3.79 -9.53 16.65
C ASP A 194 -2.61 -10.43 17.07
N LEU A 195 -1.65 -9.91 17.84
CA LEU A 195 -0.44 -10.61 18.28
C LEU A 195 -0.59 -11.17 19.70
N LYS A 196 0.28 -12.12 20.03
CA LYS A 196 0.46 -12.59 21.41
C LYS A 196 1.04 -11.47 22.28
N GLU A 197 0.83 -11.58 23.59
CA GLU A 197 1.43 -10.65 24.56
C GLU A 197 2.96 -10.72 24.56
N GLU A 198 3.53 -11.93 24.39
CA GLU A 198 4.96 -12.17 24.43
C GLU A 198 5.44 -13.16 23.35
N TYR A 199 6.71 -12.99 22.95
CA TYR A 199 7.42 -13.84 22.00
C TYR A 199 8.84 -14.11 22.50
N ASP A 200 9.33 -15.33 22.34
CA ASP A 200 10.71 -15.68 22.71
C ASP A 200 11.73 -15.03 21.77
N VAL A 201 11.33 -14.87 20.50
CA VAL A 201 12.21 -14.41 19.41
C VAL A 201 11.52 -13.33 18.59
N LEU A 202 12.18 -12.19 18.43
CA LEU A 202 11.77 -11.10 17.53
C LEU A 202 12.77 -10.96 16.38
N ILE A 203 12.29 -11.07 15.14
CA ILE A 203 13.11 -10.90 13.93
C ILE A 203 12.71 -9.60 13.24
N SER A 204 13.63 -8.62 13.17
CA SER A 204 13.38 -7.30 12.55
C SER A 204 14.63 -6.70 11.87
N LYS A 205 14.49 -5.57 11.16
CA LYS A 205 15.62 -4.83 10.56
C LYS A 205 16.50 -4.08 11.56
N SER A 206 15.89 -3.37 12.52
CA SER A 206 16.59 -2.46 13.46
C SER A 206 17.14 -3.17 14.70
N SER A 207 16.80 -4.44 14.87
CA SER A 207 17.30 -5.29 15.93
C SER A 207 17.75 -6.61 15.32
N PHE A 208 19.01 -6.64 14.88
CA PHE A 208 19.86 -7.83 14.96
C PHE A 208 20.18 -8.20 16.43
N SER A 209 19.29 -7.89 17.38
CA SER A 209 19.34 -8.31 18.77
C SER A 209 18.38 -9.49 18.93
N ILE A 210 18.71 -10.60 18.28
CA ILE A 210 18.27 -11.92 18.72
C ILE A 210 19.48 -12.54 19.40
N LYS A 211 19.30 -13.07 20.62
CA LYS A 211 20.19 -14.11 21.14
C LYS A 211 20.17 -15.26 20.11
N TYR A 212 21.16 -15.32 19.21
CA TYR A 212 21.38 -16.28 18.10
C TYR A 212 20.54 -16.01 16.82
N LYS A 213 20.97 -16.25 15.56
CA LYS A 213 22.21 -16.68 14.89
C LYS A 213 22.12 -16.15 13.43
N LYS A 214 23.18 -15.50 12.93
CA LYS A 214 23.49 -15.04 11.55
C LYS A 214 22.40 -15.20 10.47
N LEU A 215 21.77 -14.09 10.07
CA LEU A 215 20.94 -13.96 8.85
C LEU A 215 21.86 -13.97 7.60
N ILE A 216 21.45 -14.67 6.54
CA ILE A 216 22.09 -14.58 5.22
C ILE A 216 21.12 -13.82 4.31
N LYS A 217 21.55 -12.66 3.78
CA LYS A 217 20.84 -11.95 2.71
C LYS A 217 21.02 -12.72 1.41
N ILE A 218 19.92 -13.05 0.74
CA ILE A 218 19.97 -13.65 -0.59
C ILE A 218 19.75 -12.52 -1.60
N ASN A 219 20.73 -12.29 -2.47
CA ASN A 219 20.62 -11.37 -3.59
C ASN A 219 19.72 -11.95 -4.69
#